data_AF-A0A9D5H0Y7-F1
#
_entry.id   AF-A0A9D5H0Y7-F1
#
_cell.length_a   1.000
_cell.length_b   1.000
_cell.length_c   1.000
_cell.angle_alpha   90.00
_cell.angle_beta   90.00
_cell.angle_gamma   90.00
#
_symmetry.space_group_name_H-M   'P 1'
#
loop_
_entity.id
_entity.type
_entity.pdbx_description
1 polymer ?
#
loop_
_entity_poly.entity_id
_entity_poly.type
_entity_poly.pdbx_seq_one_letter_code
_entity_poly.pdbx_strand_id
1 'polypeptide(L)' 'MNKSVMAQYDFDNPIYQAEEESDEDSELPKELARLLKQEERVIQPHQEELEIVNLGTEDARREIKIGAALKPETTSQR' A
#
# COMPACT_ATOMS: atom_id res chain seq x y z
N MET A 1 -4.72 -1.52 -66.86
CA MET A 1 -4.40 -0.29 -66.10
C MET A 1 -4.81 -0.51 -64.65
N ASN A 2 -3.89 -1.04 -63.84
CA ASN A 2 -4.03 -1.15 -62.39
C ASN A 2 -3.75 0.23 -61.78
N LYS A 3 -4.79 0.94 -61.37
CA LYS A 3 -4.63 2.17 -60.58
C LYS A 3 -4.18 1.75 -59.18
N SER A 4 -2.88 1.82 -58.93
CA SER A 4 -2.34 1.69 -57.58
C SER A 4 -2.87 2.87 -56.77
N VAL A 5 -3.78 2.59 -55.84
CA VAL A 5 -4.23 3.57 -54.85
C VAL A 5 -3.21 3.53 -53.73
N MET A 6 -2.25 4.46 -53.77
CA MET A 6 -1.37 4.72 -52.65
C MET A 6 -2.21 5.42 -51.59
N ALA A 7 -2.38 4.79 -50.42
CA ALA A 7 -2.98 5.47 -49.28
C ALA A 7 -2.13 6.72 -48.97
N GLN A 8 -2.69 7.91 -49.17
CA GLN A 8 -2.04 9.15 -48.76
C GLN A 8 -2.11 9.21 -47.24
N TYR A 9 -0.98 8.96 -46.59
CA TYR A 9 -0.82 9.09 -45.16
C TYR A 9 -0.18 10.45 -44.87
N ASP A 10 -0.82 11.27 -44.05
CA ASP A 10 -0.27 12.54 -43.59
C ASP A 10 0.67 12.27 -42.41
N PHE A 11 1.98 12.33 -42.64
CA PHE A 11 2.99 12.08 -41.61
C PHE A 11 3.20 13.27 -40.68
N ASP A 12 2.73 14.46 -41.06
CA ASP A 12 2.80 15.68 -40.25
C ASP A 12 1.63 15.78 -39.28
N ASN A 13 0.58 14.97 -39.50
CA ASN A 13 -0.58 14.87 -38.62
C ASN A 13 -0.96 13.39 -38.42
N PRO A 14 -0.20 12.61 -37.63
CA PRO A 14 -0.59 11.26 -37.29
C PRO A 14 -1.93 11.33 -36.57
N ILE A 15 -3.00 10.87 -37.21
CA ILE A 15 -4.33 10.82 -36.61
C ILE A 15 -4.25 9.81 -35.45
N TYR A 16 -3.95 10.30 -34.26
CA TYR A 16 -4.00 9.52 -33.03
C TYR A 16 -5.48 9.44 -32.64
N GLN A 17 -6.18 8.45 -33.18
CA GLN A 17 -7.52 8.07 -32.72
C GLN A 17 -7.37 7.29 -31.41
N ALA A 18 -6.89 7.95 -30.36
CA ALA A 18 -7.19 7.49 -29.02
C ALA A 18 -8.64 7.87 -28.78
N GLU A 19 -9.50 6.88 -28.58
CA GLU A 19 -10.82 7.13 -28.02
C GLU A 19 -10.58 7.89 -26.71
N GLU A 20 -11.19 9.07 -26.57
CA GLU A 20 -11.22 9.80 -25.31
C GLU A 20 -12.04 8.92 -24.36
N GLU A 21 -11.37 8.00 -23.68
CA GLU A 21 -11.94 7.21 -22.61
C GLU A 21 -12.32 8.25 -21.56
N SER A 22 -13.59 8.64 -21.55
CA SER A 22 -14.10 9.57 -20.55
C SER A 22 -13.80 8.97 -19.19
N ASP A 23 -12.81 9.53 -18.50
CA ASP A 23 -12.28 9.06 -17.20
C ASP A 23 -13.34 9.09 -16.07
N GLU A 24 -14.60 9.39 -16.37
CA GLU A 24 -15.63 9.68 -15.38
C GLU A 24 -16.32 8.42 -14.82
N ASP A 25 -16.28 7.27 -15.50
CA ASP A 25 -17.04 6.07 -15.09
C ASP A 25 -16.25 4.74 -15.07
N SER A 26 -14.91 4.79 -15.14
CA SER A 26 -14.09 3.59 -14.98
C SER A 26 -14.05 3.16 -13.51
N GLU A 27 -14.99 2.30 -13.11
CA GLU A 27 -14.99 1.70 -11.77
C GLU A 27 -13.65 0.98 -11.51
N LEU A 28 -12.95 1.41 -10.46
CA LEU A 28 -11.72 0.75 -10.04
C LEU A 28 -11.97 -0.73 -9.77
N PRO A 29 -11.11 -1.64 -10.28
CA PRO A 29 -11.17 -3.05 -9.92
C PRO A 29 -11.29 -3.21 -8.41
N LYS A 30 -12.23 -4.06 -7.97
CA LYS A 30 -12.59 -4.24 -6.55
C LYS A 30 -11.38 -4.43 -5.63
N GLU A 31 -10.37 -5.16 -6.09
CA GLU A 31 -9.13 -5.37 -5.32
C GLU A 31 -8.31 -4.08 -5.14
N LEU A 32 -8.21 -3.24 -6.17
CA LEU A 32 -7.50 -1.96 -6.08
C LEU A 32 -8.23 -1.00 -5.14
N ALA A 33 -9.57 -0.92 -5.23
CA ALA A 33 -10.36 -0.13 -4.29
C ALA A 33 -10.18 -0.60 -2.83
N ARG A 34 -10.08 -1.92 -2.60
CA ARG A 34 -9.82 -2.50 -1.27
C ARG A 34 -8.43 -2.11 -0.74
N LEU A 35 -7.41 -2.08 -1.59
CA LEU A 35 -6.04 -1.70 -1.21
C LEU A 35 -5.96 -0.22 -0.86
N LEU A 36 -6.52 0.67 -1.68
CA LEU A 36 -6.53 2.12 -1.39
C LEU A 36 -7.20 2.43 -0.06
N LYS A 37 -8.36 1.81 0.20
CA LYS A 37 -9.06 1.93 1.49
C LYS A 37 -8.22 1.41 2.67
N GLN A 38 -7.32 0.46 2.45
CA GLN A 38 -6.41 -0.03 3.47
C GLN A 38 -5.24 0.93 3.70
N GLU A 39 -4.70 1.52 2.64
CA GLU A 39 -3.62 2.52 2.72
C GLU A 39 -4.06 3.81 3.43
N GLU A 40 -5.31 4.22 3.24
CA GLU A 40 -5.91 5.36 3.95
C GLU A 40 -6.03 5.13 5.47
N ARG A 41 -5.87 3.90 5.95
CA ARG A 41 -5.97 3.61 7.39
C ARG A 41 -4.75 4.16 8.11
N VAL A 42 -4.99 5.10 9.02
CA VAL A 42 -3.96 5.58 9.95
C VAL A 42 -3.47 4.41 10.80
N ILE A 43 -2.21 4.03 10.63
CA ILE A 43 -1.56 3.08 11.54
C ILE A 43 -1.36 3.76 12.90
N GLN A 44 -1.73 3.05 13.96
CA GLN A 44 -1.44 3.48 15.33
C GLN A 44 -0.29 2.64 15.88
N PRO A 45 0.61 3.22 16.69
CA PRO A 45 1.61 2.43 17.40
C PRO A 45 0.94 1.32 18.22
N HIS A 46 1.54 0.14 18.24
CA HIS A 46 1.07 -0.94 19.10
C HIS A 46 1.24 -0.52 20.57
N GLN A 47 0.19 -0.68 21.37
CA GLN A 47 0.26 -0.49 22.81
C GLN A 47 0.68 -1.81 23.46
N GLU A 48 1.97 -1.91 23.78
CA GLU A 48 2.51 -3.04 24.53
C GLU A 48 2.16 -2.92 26.01
N GLU A 49 1.84 -4.07 26.63
CA GLU A 49 1.78 -4.15 28.09
C GLU A 49 3.20 -4.05 28.65
N LEU A 50 3.42 -3.05 29.51
CA LEU A 50 4.69 -2.79 30.17
C LEU A 50 4.53 -2.99 31.68
N GLU A 51 5.38 -3.81 32.28
CA GLU A 51 5.50 -3.97 33.72
C GLU A 51 6.62 -3.10 34.26
N ILE A 52 6.37 -2.39 35.37
CA ILE A 52 7.40 -1.60 36.06
C ILE A 52 7.87 -2.36 37.29
N VAL A 53 9.16 -2.65 37.35
CA VAL A 53 9.78 -3.39 38.47
C VAL A 53 10.81 -2.51 39.16
N ASN A 54 10.67 -2.35 40.48
CA ASN A 54 11.67 -1.67 41.31
C ASN A 54 12.70 -2.70 41.84
N LEU A 55 13.96 -2.54 41.45
CA LEU A 55 15.09 -3.35 41.89
C LEU A 55 15.84 -2.77 43.09
N GLY A 56 15.40 -1.64 43.62
CA GLY A 56 15.97 -0.94 44.76
C GLY A 56 15.13 -1.05 46.02
N THR A 57 15.44 -0.25 47.03
CA THR A 57 14.63 -0.13 48.26
C THR A 57 13.57 0.95 48.11
N GLU A 58 12.69 1.10 49.11
CA GLU A 58 11.68 2.17 49.12
C GLU A 58 12.34 3.57 49.11
N ASP A 59 13.44 3.73 49.86
CA ASP A 59 14.22 4.97 49.96
C ASP A 59 15.18 5.20 48.80
N ALA A 60 15.52 4.15 48.03
CA ALA A 60 16.45 4.21 46.91
C ALA A 60 15.92 3.37 45.72
N ARG A 61 14.86 3.87 45.09
CA ARG A 61 14.18 3.17 44.00
C ARG A 61 15.06 3.07 42.74
N ARG A 62 14.95 1.93 42.06
CA ARG A 62 15.57 1.64 40.77
C ARG A 62 14.56 0.94 39.87
N GLU A 63 13.80 1.72 39.12
CA GLU A 63 12.70 1.21 38.30
C GLU A 63 13.18 0.86 36.88
N ILE A 64 12.73 -0.30 36.37
CA ILE A 64 12.91 -0.73 34.98
C ILE A 64 11.55 -1.05 34.35
N LYS A 65 11.44 -0.90 33.03
CA LYS A 65 10.26 -1.29 32.25
C LYS A 65 10.53 -2.58 31.50
N ILE A 66 9.65 -3.56 31.66
CA ILE A 66 9.72 -4.86 31.00
C ILE A 66 8.53 -4.97 30.06
N GLY A 67 8.79 -5.17 28.77
CA GLY A 67 7.76 -5.48 27.76
C GLY A 67 7.75 -6.97 27.43
N ALA A 68 6.72 -7.42 26.72
CA ALA A 68 6.67 -8.77 26.18
C ALA A 68 7.69 -8.91 25.03
N ALA A 69 8.54 -9.94 25.08
CA ALA A 69 9.35 -10.29 23.91
C ALA A 69 8.42 -10.77 22.78
N LEU A 70 8.61 -10.24 21.57
CA LEU A 70 7.97 -10.82 20.38
C LEU A 70 8.37 -12.29 20.31
N LYS A 71 7.40 -13.20 20.41
CA LYS A 71 7.66 -14.63 20.15
C LYS A 71 8.21 -14.71 18.73
N PRO A 72 9.32 -15.42 18.46
CA PRO A 72 9.71 -15.68 17.09
C PRO A 72 8.52 -16.39 16.42
N GLU A 73 8.03 -15.82 15.31
CA GLU A 73 7.03 -16.50 14.49
C GLU A 73 7.65 -17.84 14.07
N THR A 74 7.19 -18.93 14.65
CA THR A 74 7.42 -20.25 14.07
C THR A 74 6.56 -20.29 12.82
N THR A 75 7.11 -19.97 11.65
CA THR A 75 6.49 -20.25 10.36
C THR A 75 6.30 -21.76 10.26
N SER A 76 5.17 -22.25 10.74
CA SER A 76 4.69 -23.60 10.46
C SER A 76 4.15 -23.56 9.03
N GLN A 77 5.01 -23.90 8.08
CA GLN A 77 4.62 -24.14 6.70
C GLN A 77 3.61 -25.30 6.71
N ARG A 78 2.40 -25.03 6.23
CA ARG A 78 1.41 -26.05 5.87
C ARG A 78 1.77 -26.66 4.52
#